data_AF-A0A967I5K1-F1
#
_entry.id   AF-A0A967I5K1-F1
#
_cell.length_a   1.000
_cell.length_b   1.000
_cell.length_c   1.000
_cell.angle_alpha   90.00
_cell.angle_beta   90.00
_cell.angle_gamma   90.00
#
_symmetry.space_group_name_H-M   'P 1'
#
loop_
_entity.id
_entity.type
_entity.pdbx_description
1 polymer ?
#
loop_
_entity_poly.entity_id
_entity_poly.type
_entity_poly.pdbx_seq_one_letter_code
_entity_poly.pdbx_strand_id
1 'polypeptide(L)' 'MQKQAVGIFAKQPVAGRVKTRMCPPLSPSQAAALYETSLRETVDAMLQANFDLVLFYAGDGDWFR' A
#
# COMPACT_ATOMS: atom_id res chain seq x y z
N MET A 1 1.19 19.62 -22.52
CA MET A 1 1.40 19.53 -21.06
C MET A 1 2.21 18.28 -20.78
N GLN A 2 3.23 18.37 -19.92
CA GLN A 2 3.92 17.19 -19.39
C GLN A 2 2.94 16.40 -18.53
N LYS A 3 2.78 15.10 -18.80
CA LYS A 3 1.90 14.21 -18.03
C LYS A 3 2.60 13.92 -16.70
N GLN A 4 2.01 14.32 -15.58
CA GLN A 4 2.56 14.09 -14.25
C GLN A 4 2.24 12.66 -13.82
N ALA A 5 3.18 11.99 -13.15
CA ALA A 5 2.98 10.66 -12.60
C ALA A 5 3.36 10.64 -11.11
N VAL A 6 2.61 9.87 -10.33
CA VAL A 6 2.87 9.63 -8.90
C VAL A 6 3.15 8.15 -8.68
N GLY A 7 4.25 7.85 -8.00
CA GLY A 7 4.63 6.49 -7.63
C GLY A 7 4.27 6.16 -6.18
N ILE A 8 3.54 5.07 -5.96
CA ILE A 8 3.34 4.48 -4.62
C ILE A 8 4.22 3.24 -4.52
N PHE A 9 5.03 3.17 -3.46
CA PHE A 9 5.80 1.98 -3.12
C PHE A 9 5.07 1.18 -2.04
N ALA A 10 4.67 -0.04 -2.38
CA ALA A 10 3.91 -0.92 -1.52
C ALA A 10 4.58 -2.29 -1.33
N LYS A 11 4.24 -2.95 -0.23
CA LYS A 11 4.59 -4.34 0.02
C LYS A 11 3.31 -5.12 0.23
N GLN A 12 3.26 -6.40 -0.14
CA GLN A 12 2.08 -7.22 0.13
C GLN A 12 1.80 -7.23 1.65
N PRO A 13 0.56 -6.99 2.12
CA PRO A 13 0.19 -6.95 3.53
C PRO A 13 0.26 -8.31 4.23
N VAL A 14 1.48 -8.79 4.50
CA VAL A 14 1.71 -10.06 5.19
C VAL A 14 2.09 -9.80 6.64
N ALA A 15 1.41 -10.46 7.57
CA ALA A 15 1.67 -10.37 9.01
C ALA A 15 3.16 -10.58 9.32
N GLY A 16 3.73 -9.68 10.14
CA GLY A 16 5.16 -9.72 10.51
C GLY A 16 6.12 -9.23 9.41
N ARG A 17 5.64 -8.83 8.22
CA ARG A 17 6.47 -8.32 7.12
C ARG A 17 6.24 -6.84 6.80
N VAL A 18 5.16 -6.27 7.32
CA VAL A 18 4.74 -4.87 7.14
C VAL A 18 4.42 -4.26 8.49
N LYS A 19 4.69 -2.96 8.64
CA LYS A 19 4.37 -2.17 9.85
C LYS A 19 4.76 -2.84 11.18
N THR A 20 5.87 -3.60 11.20
CA THR A 20 6.31 -4.35 12.38
C THR A 20 6.62 -3.46 13.59
N ARG A 21 7.00 -2.20 13.38
CA ARG A 21 7.19 -1.22 14.47
C ARG A 21 5.90 -0.80 15.18
N MET A 22 4.72 -1.16 14.65
CA MET A 22 3.42 -0.97 15.33
C MET A 22 3.09 -2.13 16.29
N CYS A 23 3.96 -3.14 16.37
CA CYS A 23 3.81 -4.30 17.24
C CYS A 23 4.89 -4.25 18.33
N PRO A 24 4.57 -3.96 19.61
CA PRO A 24 3.25 -3.64 20.20
C PRO A 24 2.80 -2.18 19.94
N PRO A 25 1.50 -1.84 20.12
CA PRO A 25 0.43 -2.63 20.75
C PRO A 25 -0.34 -3.58 19.82
N LEU A 26 -0.17 -3.48 18.50
CA LEU A 26 -0.92 -4.32 17.57
C LEU A 26 -0.29 -5.72 17.48
N SER A 27 -1.11 -6.74 17.24
CA SER A 27 -0.61 -8.02 16.76
C SER A 27 -0.06 -7.88 15.32
N PRO A 28 0.82 -8.78 14.87
CA PRO A 28 1.29 -8.76 13.49
C PRO A 28 0.17 -8.81 12.43
N SER A 29 -0.94 -9.49 12.71
CA SER A 29 -2.11 -9.54 11.83
C SER A 29 -2.89 -8.23 11.83
N GLN A 30 -3.07 -7.60 13.00
CA GLN A 30 -3.71 -6.28 13.10
C GLN A 30 -2.90 -5.21 12.36
N ALA A 31 -1.57 -5.21 12.49
CA ALA A 31 -0.71 -4.28 11.78
C ALA A 31 -0.76 -4.48 10.24
N ALA A 32 -0.85 -5.73 9.78
CA ALA A 32 -1.03 -6.03 8.36
C ALA A 32 -2.39 -5.57 7.83
N ALA A 33 -3.49 -5.84 8.57
CA ALA A 33 -4.83 -5.42 8.18
C ALA A 33 -4.99 -3.89 8.16
N LEU A 34 -4.40 -3.19 9.13
CA LEU A 34 -4.36 -1.73 9.15
C LEU A 34 -3.60 -1.18 7.94
N TYR A 35 -2.47 -1.81 7.61
CA TYR A 35 -1.68 -1.41 6.46
C TYR A 35 -2.39 -1.65 5.13
N GLU A 36 -3.04 -2.79 4.96
CA GLU A 36 -3.86 -3.11 3.78
C GLU A 36 -4.96 -2.05 3.57
N THR A 37 -5.70 -1.74 4.63
CA THR A 37 -6.75 -0.71 4.59
C THR A 37 -6.14 0.64 4.22
N SER A 38 -5.04 1.04 4.86
CA SER A 38 -4.36 2.31 4.57
C SER A 38 -3.87 2.40 3.12
N LEU A 39 -3.34 1.29 2.58
CA LEU A 39 -2.86 1.22 1.21
C LEU A 39 -4.02 1.37 0.23
N ARG A 40 -5.12 0.64 0.43
CA ARG A 40 -6.33 0.74 -0.40
C ARG A 40 -6.90 2.15 -0.41
N GLU A 41 -7.11 2.75 0.76
CA GLU A 41 -7.61 4.12 0.90
C GLU A 41 -6.69 5.15 0.21
N THR A 42 -5.36 4.95 0.31
CA THR A 42 -4.40 5.82 -0.39
C THR A 42 -4.52 5.68 -1.90
N VAL A 43 -4.60 4.45 -2.42
CA VAL A 43 -4.74 4.21 -3.86
C VAL A 43 -6.06 4.79 -4.37
N ASP A 44 -7.18 4.52 -3.67
CA ASP A 44 -8.50 5.03 -4.03
C ASP A 44 -8.53 6.56 -4.08
N ALA A 45 -7.92 7.23 -3.09
CA ALA A 45 -7.81 8.69 -3.09
C ALA A 45 -6.95 9.23 -4.25
N MET A 46 -5.84 8.56 -4.56
CA MET A 46 -4.93 8.99 -5.62
C MET A 46 -5.48 8.74 -7.03
N LEU A 47 -6.32 7.72 -7.20
CA LEU A 47 -7.03 7.44 -8.46
C LEU A 47 -8.02 8.55 -8.86
N GLN A 48 -8.45 9.40 -7.92
CA GLN A 48 -9.34 10.54 -8.19
C GLN A 48 -8.60 11.80 -8.67
N ALA A 49 -7.27 11.80 -8.67
CA ALA A 49 -6.46 12.97 -8.98
C ALA A 49 -6.02 13.01 -10.47
N ASN A 50 -5.62 14.18 -10.94
CA ASN A 50 -5.23 14.41 -12.34
C ASN A 50 -3.73 14.14 -12.59
N PHE A 51 -3.31 12.90 -12.37
CA PHE A 51 -1.98 12.38 -12.71
C PHE A 51 -2.04 10.88 -13.01
N ASP A 52 -1.03 10.33 -13.68
CA ASP A 52 -0.89 8.88 -13.84
C ASP A 52 -0.42 8.27 -12.51
N LEU A 53 -1.12 7.25 -12.01
CA LEU A 53 -0.73 6.53 -10.80
C LEU A 53 0.05 5.26 -11.15
N VAL A 54 1.22 5.08 -10.55
CA VAL A 54 2.08 3.90 -10.73
C VAL A 54 2.31 3.22 -9.38
N LEU A 55 2.02 1.91 -9.29
CA LEU A 55 2.28 1.12 -8.10
C LEU A 55 3.53 0.27 -8.28
N PHE A 56 4.56 0.54 -7.48
CA PHE A 56 5.74 -0.30 -7.35
C PHE A 56 5.55 -1.22 -6.16
N TYR A 57 5.64 -2.53 -6.36
CA TYR A 57 5.32 -3.49 -5.32
C TYR A 57 6.41 -4.52 -5.03
N ALA A 58 6.40 -5.03 -3.79
CA ALA A 58 7.17 -6.19 -3.36
C ALA A 58 6.25 -7.25 -2.73
N GLY A 59 6.22 -8.45 -3.31
CA GLY A 59 5.35 -9.54 -2.87
C GLY A 59 4.79 -10.31 -4.06
N ASP A 60 3.71 -11.05 -3.83
CA ASP A 60 2.97 -11.72 -4.90
C ASP A 60 2.30 -10.69 -5.81
N GLY A 61 2.58 -10.76 -7.11
CA GLY A 61 2.02 -9.84 -8.11
C GLY A 61 0.52 -10.04 -8.32
N ASP A 62 -0.01 -11.24 -8.08
CA ASP A 62 -1.44 -11.52 -8.26
C ASP A 62 -2.29 -10.91 -7.14
N TRP A 63 -1.68 -10.54 -6.02
CA TRP A 63 -2.35 -9.77 -4.98
C TRP A 63 -2.57 -8.29 -5.39
N PHE A 64 -1.72 -7.77 -6.29
CA PHE A 64 -1.74 -6.37 -6.73
C PHE A 64 -2.48 -6.13 -8.06
N ARG A 65 -2.93 -7.20 -8.73
CA ARG A 65 -3.66 -7.17 -10.01
C ARG A 65 -5.15 -7.37 -9.78
#